data_AF-A0A450XKB1-F1
#
_entry.id   AF-A0A450XKB1-F1
#
_cell.length_a   1.000
_cell.length_b   1.000
_cell.length_c   1.000
_cell.angle_alpha   90.00
_cell.angle_beta   90.00
_cell.angle_gamma   90.00
#
_symmetry.space_group_name_H-M   'P 1'
#
loop_
_entity.id
_entity.type
_entity.pdbx_description
1 polymer ?
#
loop_
_entity_poly.entity_id
_entity_poly.type
_entity_poly.pdbx_seq_one_letter_code
_entity_poly.pdbx_strand_id
1 'polypeptide(L)' 'MGGVMWMDVVFVVVTAMVAWHGLTWRDDAGESDAVRLLFGAIALLFCLRVLFVDILKVF' A
#
# COMPACT_ATOMS: atom_id res chain seq x y z
N MET A 1 -11.56 -16.13 -15.56
CA MET A 1 -11.81 -14.88 -16.30
C MET A 1 -12.84 -14.06 -15.53
N GLY A 2 -12.44 -13.46 -14.41
CA GLY A 2 -13.27 -12.52 -13.67
C GLY A 2 -12.66 -11.14 -13.89
N GLY A 3 -13.45 -10.19 -14.38
CA GLY A 3 -13.04 -8.79 -14.46
C GLY A 3 -12.60 -8.31 -13.07
N VAL A 4 -11.74 -7.28 -13.05
CA VAL A 4 -11.30 -6.64 -11.80
C VAL A 4 -12.51 -6.44 -10.90
N MET A 5 -12.52 -7.08 -9.73
CA MET A 5 -13.62 -6.89 -8.80
C MET A 5 -13.47 -5.47 -8.26
N TRP A 6 -14.56 -4.70 -8.20
CA TRP A 6 -14.51 -3.36 -7.62
C TRP A 6 -13.89 -3.35 -6.20
N MET A 7 -14.00 -4.48 -5.47
CA MET A 7 -13.29 -4.70 -4.21
C MET A 7 -11.76 -4.64 -4.33
N ASP A 8 -11.15 -5.17 -5.38
CA ASP A 8 -9.68 -5.21 -5.54
C ASP A 8 -9.13 -3.79 -5.74
N VAL A 9 -9.85 -2.97 -6.53
CA VAL A 9 -9.52 -1.56 -6.74
C VAL A 9 -9.62 -0.80 -5.42
N VAL A 10 -10.72 -0.98 -4.68
CA VAL A 10 -10.91 -0.34 -3.37
C VAL A 10 -9.82 -0.79 -2.39
N PHE A 11 -9.49 -2.08 -2.38
CA PHE A 11 -8.43 -2.63 -1.55
C PHE A 11 -7.08 -1.98 -1.85
N VAL A 12 -6.70 -1.88 -3.14
CA VAL A 12 -5.48 -1.21 -3.56
C VAL A 12 -5.48 0.26 -3.16
N VAL A 13 -6.57 1.00 -3.38
CA VAL A 13 -6.66 2.43 -3.05
C VAL A 13 -6.52 2.63 -1.54
N VAL A 14 -7.22 1.84 -0.72
CA VAL A 14 -7.12 1.93 0.74
C VAL A 14 -5.72 1.56 1.23
N THR A 15 -5.14 0.48 0.70
CA THR A 15 -3.80 0.04 1.10
C THR A 15 -2.73 1.05 0.68
N ALA A 16 -2.88 1.68 -0.49
CA ALA A 16 -2.01 2.75 -0.94
C ALA A 16 -2.08 3.97 -0.02
N MET A 17 -3.27 4.35 0.45
CA MET A 17 -3.41 5.44 1.44
C MET A 17 -2.74 5.10 2.76
N VAL A 18 -2.90 3.86 3.26
CA VAL A 18 -2.25 3.40 4.49
C VAL A 18 -0.72 3.39 4.33
N ALA A 19 -0.22 2.87 3.22
CA ALA A 19 1.20 2.84 2.91
C ALA A 19 1.79 4.25 2.83
N TRP A 20 1.11 5.17 2.12
CA TRP A 20 1.51 6.56 2.00
C TRP A 20 1.57 7.25 3.37
N HIS A 21 0.53 7.10 4.18
CA HIS A 21 0.49 7.66 5.51
C HIS A 21 1.59 7.08 6.40
N GLY A 22 1.79 5.75 6.38
CA GLY A 22 2.84 5.09 7.15
C GLY A 22 4.26 5.53 6.76
N LEU A 23 4.49 5.82 5.47
CA LEU A 23 5.79 6.22 4.95
C LEU A 23 6.07 7.73 5.11
N THR A 24 5.02 8.55 5.02
CA THR A 24 5.12 10.01 5.03
C THR A 24 4.96 10.62 6.43
N TRP A 25 4.47 9.84 7.39
CA TRP A 25 4.33 10.30 8.77
C TRP A 25 5.70 10.61 9.39
N ARG A 26 5.79 11.77 10.02
CA ARG A 26 6.95 12.25 10.77
C ARG A 26 6.44 12.79 12.10
N ASP A 27 7.23 12.62 13.15
CA ASP A 27 6.93 13.21 14.45
C ASP A 27 7.24 14.73 14.48
N ASP A 28 6.99 15.37 15.62
CA ASP A 28 7.23 16.81 15.81
C ASP A 28 8.71 17.20 15.71
N ALA A 29 9.63 16.24 15.92
CA ALA A 29 11.07 16.40 15.73
C ALA A 29 11.50 16.16 14.26
N GLY A 30 10.57 15.73 13.40
CA GLY A 30 10.82 15.36 12.02
C GLY A 30 11.46 13.98 11.87
N GLU A 31 11.53 13.17 12.91
CA GLU A 31 12.02 11.80 12.87
C GLU A 31 10.88 10.85 12.45
N SER A 32 11.23 9.77 11.78
CA SER A 32 10.25 8.73 11.43
C SER A 32 10.44 7.52 12.35
N ASP A 33 9.35 7.12 13.01
CA ASP A 33 9.32 5.93 13.85
C ASP A 33 9.59 4.67 13.01
N ALA A 34 10.68 3.96 13.32
CA ALA A 34 11.18 2.83 12.53
C ALA A 34 10.13 1.73 12.33
N VAL A 35 9.28 1.49 13.34
CA VAL A 35 8.18 0.51 13.27
C VAL A 35 7.13 0.94 12.25
N ARG A 36 6.79 2.23 12.23
CA ARG A 36 5.79 2.82 11.33
C ARG A 36 6.28 2.81 9.88
N LEU A 37 7.57 3.12 9.70
CA LEU A 37 8.27 3.03 8.42
C LEU A 37 8.29 1.60 7.88
N LEU A 38 8.63 0.61 8.74
CA LEU A 38 8.61 -0.81 8.38
C LEU A 38 7.20 -1.26 8.00
N PHE A 39 6.19 -0.88 8.79
CA PHE A 39 4.80 -1.23 8.51
C PHE A 39 4.31 -0.60 7.21
N GLY A 40 4.64 0.67 6.97
CA GLY A 40 4.35 1.38 5.72
C GLY A 40 5.02 0.73 4.50
N ALA A 41 6.28 0.31 4.63
CA ALA A 41 7.01 -0.38 3.56
C ALA A 41 6.40 -1.74 3.23
N ILE A 42 6.04 -2.55 4.25
CA ILE A 42 5.38 -3.84 4.02
C ILE A 42 3.99 -3.65 3.38
N ALA A 43 3.22 -2.67 3.84
CA ALA A 43 1.92 -2.32 3.24
C ALA A 43 2.07 -1.90 1.76
N LEU A 44 3.11 -1.12 1.43
CA LEU A 44 3.42 -0.74 0.06
C LEU A 44 3.73 -1.98 -0.81
N LEU A 45 4.59 -2.89 -0.34
CA LEU A 45 4.93 -4.10 -1.08
C LEU A 45 3.70 -4.96 -1.38
N PHE A 46 2.80 -5.10 -0.39
CA PHE A 46 1.55 -5.84 -0.58
C PHE A 46 0.59 -5.12 -1.54
N CYS A 47 0.49 -3.79 -1.46
CA CYS A 47 -0.28 -2.97 -2.38
C CYS A 47 0.20 -3.14 -3.83
N LEU A 48 1.52 -3.09 -4.05
CA LEU A 48 2.11 -3.27 -5.38
C LEU A 48 1.86 -4.68 -5.91
N ARG A 49 1.98 -5.70 -5.06
CA ARG A 49 1.67 -7.08 -5.45
C ARG A 49 0.25 -7.21 -5.98
N VAL A 50 -0.74 -6.67 -5.26
CA VAL A 50 -2.15 -6.73 -5.70
C VAL A 50 -2.38 -5.89 -6.95
N LEU A 51 -1.78 -4.71 -7.04
CA LEU A 51 -1.87 -3.87 -8.24
C LEU A 51 -1.30 -4.56 -9.48
N PHE A 52 -0.13 -5.19 -9.38
CA PHE A 52 0.54 -5.80 -10.53
C PHE A 52 -0.02 -7.16 -10.92
N VAL A 53 -0.30 -8.02 -9.94
CA VAL A 53 -0.74 -9.41 -10.18
C VAL A 53 -2.25 -9.47 -10.40
N ASP A 54 -3.03 -8.88 -9.49
CA ASP A 54 -4.49 -9.07 -9.48
C ASP A 54 -5.19 -8.09 -10.45
N ILE A 55 -4.77 -6.82 -10.47
CA ILE A 55 -5.36 -5.77 -11.33
C ILE A 55 -4.71 -5.77 -12.73
N LEU A 56 -3.42 -5.43 -12.82
CA LEU A 56 -2.73 -5.24 -14.10
C LEU A 56 -2.42 -6.55 -14.83
N LYS A 57 -2.42 -7.70 -14.13
CA LYS A 57 -2.11 -9.04 -14.68
C LYS A 57 -0.81 -9.06 -15.48
N VAL A 58 0.19 -8.31 -15.01
CA VAL A 58 1.52 -8.20 -15.64
C VAL A 58 2.44 -9.35 -15.22
N PHE A 59 2.04 -10.13 -14.20
CA PHE A 59 2.72 -11.31 -13.68
C PHE A 59 1.75 -12.47 -13.49
#